data_AF-A0A9D4FHV3-F1
#
_entry.id   AF-A0A9D4FHV3-F1
#
_cell.length_a   1.000
_cell.length_b   1.000
_cell.length_c   1.000
_cell.angle_alpha   90.00
_cell.angle_beta   90.00
_cell.angle_gamma   90.00
#
_symmetry.space_group_name_H-M   'P 1'
#
loop_
_entity.id
_entity.type
_entity.pdbx_description
1 polymer ?
#
loop_
_entity_poly.entity_id
_entity_poly.type
_entity_poly.pdbx_seq_one_letter_code
_entity_poly.pdbx_strand_id
1 'polypeptide(L)'
;MYDCVYPTRTARFGNALVPEGSLALKNKSFADDYQPIDAHCTCSTCRNYTRAYLHTVATNEAVASSLITVHNVAYQLDLMRSIQLSIKEDRFPAFVQKFFSIRHPDGHYPEWVIQALDKVNITLLHNSDSQSNKLDIAGSDHIGQDGIKV
;
A
#
# COMPACT_ATOMS: atom_id res chain seq x y z
N MET A 1 17.78 -6.37 -9.54
CA MET A 1 18.19 -5.86 -8.22
C MET A 1 17.42 -4.58 -7.97
N TYR A 2 17.05 -4.29 -6.72
CA TYR A 2 16.29 -3.08 -6.37
C TYR A 2 16.91 -2.43 -5.14
N ASP A 3 17.08 -1.11 -5.17
CA ASP A 3 17.42 -0.29 -4.01
C ASP A 3 16.43 0.88 -3.91
N CYS A 4 16.06 1.27 -2.69
CA CYS A 4 15.24 2.44 -2.46
C CYS A 4 15.27 2.85 -0.99
N VAL A 5 15.27 4.16 -0.72
CA VAL A 5 15.08 4.73 0.63
C VAL A 5 13.62 4.73 1.09
N TYR A 6 12.69 4.13 0.33
CA TYR A 6 11.27 4.08 0.67
C TYR A 6 10.98 3.55 2.10
N PRO A 7 11.56 2.42 2.56
CA PRO A 7 11.24 1.87 3.89
C PRO A 7 11.60 2.83 5.03
N THR A 8 12.77 3.46 4.96
CA THR A 8 13.30 4.39 5.96
C THR A 8 12.64 5.77 5.88
N ARG A 9 12.35 6.26 4.66
CA ARG A 9 11.62 7.53 4.47
C ARG A 9 10.19 7.42 4.99
N THR A 10 9.49 6.33 4.70
CA THR A 10 8.12 6.07 5.15
C THR A 10 8.07 5.92 6.68
N ALA A 11 9.06 5.27 7.30
CA ALA A 11 9.18 5.17 8.75
C ALA A 11 9.31 6.55 9.46
N ARG A 12 10.03 7.52 8.87
CA ARG A 12 10.15 8.88 9.44
C ARG A 12 8.83 9.64 9.54
N PHE A 13 7.87 9.34 8.65
CA PHE A 13 6.54 9.94 8.74
C PHE A 13 5.65 9.29 9.82
N GLY A 14 6.08 8.16 10.40
CA GLY A 14 5.29 7.34 11.33
C GLY A 14 4.47 6.25 10.63
N ASN A 15 4.83 5.91 9.38
CA ASN A 15 4.07 4.96 8.57
C ASN A 15 4.79 3.60 8.53
N ALA A 16 4.07 2.55 8.90
CA ALA A 16 4.55 1.17 8.84
C ALA A 16 3.98 0.42 7.63
N LEU A 17 4.80 -0.35 6.93
CA LEU A 17 4.39 -1.13 5.75
C LEU A 17 3.64 -2.40 6.16
N VAL A 18 2.53 -2.69 5.47
CA VAL A 18 1.70 -3.88 5.67
C VAL A 18 1.23 -4.42 4.30
N PRO A 19 0.76 -5.68 4.19
CA PRO A 19 0.30 -6.25 2.93
C PRO A 19 -0.74 -5.37 2.21
N GLU A 20 -1.65 -4.77 2.97
CA GLU A 20 -2.75 -3.92 2.51
C GLU A 20 -2.29 -2.50 2.09
N GLY A 21 -1.04 -2.11 2.40
CA GLY A 21 -0.53 -0.76 2.12
C GLY A 21 0.38 -0.24 3.23
N SER A 22 -0.11 0.73 4.01
CA SER A 22 0.64 1.31 5.14
C SER A 22 -0.25 1.79 6.28
N LEU A 23 0.12 1.48 7.52
CA LEU A 23 -0.52 1.98 8.72
C LEU A 23 0.12 3.30 9.16
N ALA A 24 -0.65 4.38 9.21
CA ALA A 24 -0.22 5.67 9.74
C ALA A 24 -0.33 5.66 11.28
N LEU A 25 0.71 5.20 11.97
CA LEU A 25 0.68 4.91 13.41
C LEU A 25 0.44 6.16 14.29
N LYS A 26 0.60 7.37 13.75
CA LYS A 26 0.21 8.64 14.40
C LYS A 26 -1.30 8.85 14.48
N ASN A 27 -2.12 8.04 13.81
CA ASN A 27 -3.58 8.13 13.91
C ASN A 27 -4.05 7.65 15.30
N LYS A 28 -4.95 8.43 15.92
CA LYS A 28 -5.55 8.13 17.24
C LYS A 28 -6.28 6.78 17.28
N SER A 29 -6.71 6.26 16.12
CA SER A 29 -7.30 4.92 16.02
C SER A 29 -6.39 3.79 16.54
N PHE A 30 -5.07 4.03 16.61
CA PHE A 30 -4.10 3.06 17.12
C PHE A 30 -3.77 3.23 18.61
N ALA A 31 -4.30 4.26 19.30
CA ALA A 31 -3.93 4.57 20.69
C ALA A 31 -4.18 3.41 21.67
N ASP A 32 -5.27 2.67 21.46
CA ASP A 32 -5.68 1.51 22.26
C ASP A 32 -5.58 0.18 21.46
N ASP A 33 -4.85 0.18 20.33
CA ASP A 33 -4.64 -1.03 19.53
C ASP A 33 -3.42 -1.83 20.05
N TYR A 34 -3.68 -2.82 20.89
CA TYR A 34 -2.65 -3.68 21.47
C TYR A 34 -2.12 -4.79 20.54
N GLN A 35 -2.50 -4.80 19.26
CA GLN A 35 -1.94 -5.75 18.28
C GLN A 35 -0.52 -5.33 17.82
N PRO A 36 0.32 -6.26 17.32
CA PRO A 36 1.54 -5.91 16.59
C PRO A 36 1.21 -5.20 15.27
N ILE A 37 2.20 -4.60 14.58
CA ILE A 37 1.98 -3.97 13.27
C ILE A 37 1.38 -5.01 12.29
N ASP A 38 1.98 -6.19 12.23
CA ASP A 38 1.53 -7.35 11.44
C ASP A 38 1.74 -8.61 12.28
N ALA A 39 0.68 -9.41 12.45
CA ALA A 39 0.69 -10.65 13.24
C ALA A 39 1.51 -11.78 12.59
N HIS A 40 1.78 -11.70 11.29
CA HIS A 40 2.62 -12.65 10.56
C HIS A 40 4.09 -12.21 10.48
N CYS A 41 4.42 -10.97 10.85
CA CYS A 41 5.78 -10.46 10.79
C CYS A 41 6.60 -10.89 12.01
N THR A 42 7.77 -11.50 11.75
CA THR A 42 8.65 -12.02 12.80
C THR A 42 9.77 -11.07 13.23
N CYS A 43 9.72 -9.80 12.80
CA CYS A 43 10.73 -8.80 13.15
C CYS A 43 10.74 -8.47 14.65
N SER A 44 11.86 -7.92 15.16
CA SER A 44 11.96 -7.54 16.57
C SER A 44 10.96 -6.44 16.97
N THR A 45 10.49 -5.60 16.03
CA THR A 45 9.46 -4.60 16.33
C THR A 45 8.11 -5.28 16.62
N CYS A 46 7.62 -6.15 15.73
CA CYS A 46 6.34 -6.85 15.93
C CYS A 46 6.35 -7.84 17.09
N ARG A 47 7.52 -8.36 17.50
CA ARG A 47 7.63 -9.26 18.66
C ARG A 47 7.58 -8.55 20.01
N ASN A 48 7.94 -7.27 20.08
CA ASN A 48 8.14 -6.57 21.36
C ASN A 48 7.21 -5.35 21.56
N TYR A 49 6.60 -4.82 20.51
CA TYR A 49 5.82 -3.57 20.58
C TYR A 49 4.46 -3.68 19.91
N THR A 50 3.46 -3.08 20.56
CA THR A 50 2.10 -2.94 20.04
C THR A 50 1.93 -1.67 19.22
N ARG A 51 0.86 -1.58 18.43
CA ARG A 51 0.48 -0.35 17.69
C ARG A 51 0.18 0.81 18.65
N ALA A 52 -0.41 0.55 19.81
CA ALA A 52 -0.63 1.50 20.91
C ALA A 52 0.68 2.10 21.46
N TYR A 53 1.68 1.26 21.73
CA TYR A 53 3.00 1.74 22.13
C TYR A 53 3.63 2.56 21.01
N LEU A 54 3.61 2.04 19.78
CA LEU A 54 4.17 2.71 18.61
C LEU A 54 3.47 4.03 18.27
N HIS A 55 2.17 4.17 18.49
CA HIS A 55 1.41 5.41 18.38
C HIS A 55 1.94 6.46 19.37
N THR A 56 2.10 6.05 20.63
CA THR A 56 2.60 6.90 21.71
C THR A 56 4.01 7.41 21.41
N VAL A 57 4.95 6.53 21.03
CA VAL A 57 6.31 6.98 20.67
C VAL A 57 6.36 7.72 19.33
N ALA A 58 5.57 7.35 18.31
CA ALA A 58 5.59 8.04 17.01
C ALA A 58 5.03 9.47 17.06
N THR A 59 4.24 9.79 18.08
CA THR A 59 3.70 11.13 18.31
C THR A 59 4.66 12.01 19.11
N ASN A 60 5.50 11.43 19.98
CA ASN A 60 6.29 12.19 20.96
C ASN A 60 7.82 12.07 20.80
N GLU A 61 8.34 11.03 20.14
CA GLU A 61 9.76 10.68 20.14
C GLU A 61 10.32 10.31 18.75
N ALA A 62 11.57 10.71 18.50
CA ALA A 62 12.27 10.35 17.26
C ALA A 62 12.60 8.85 17.15
N VAL A 63 12.70 8.12 18.27
CA VAL A 63 13.07 6.69 18.33
C VAL A 63 12.09 5.80 17.55
N ALA A 64 10.83 6.22 17.44
CA ALA A 64 9.81 5.52 16.66
C ALA A 64 10.22 5.30 15.19
N SER A 65 10.96 6.26 14.60
CA SER A 65 11.43 6.13 13.22
C SER A 65 12.41 4.95 13.04
N SER A 66 13.22 4.64 14.06
CA SER A 66 14.11 3.47 14.08
C SER A 66 13.33 2.17 14.26
N LEU A 67 12.37 2.12 15.19
CA LEU A 67 11.53 0.95 15.42
C LEU A 67 10.69 0.58 14.18
N ILE A 68 10.08 1.58 13.54
CA ILE A 68 9.31 1.40 12.31
C ILE A 68 10.24 1.07 11.12
N THR A 69 11.47 1.59 11.09
CA THR A 69 12.46 1.21 10.07
C THR A 69 12.78 -0.28 10.11
N VAL A 70 13.00 -0.86 11.30
CA VAL A 70 13.26 -2.30 11.44
C VAL A 70 12.12 -3.14 10.87
N HIS A 71 10.87 -2.74 11.15
CA HIS A 71 9.69 -3.39 10.56
C HIS A 71 9.63 -3.22 9.03
N ASN A 72 9.76 -1.99 8.53
CA ASN A 72 9.63 -1.69 7.11
C ASN A 72 10.72 -2.39 6.26
N VAL A 73 11.93 -2.53 6.78
CA VAL A 73 13.00 -3.29 6.13
C VAL A 73 12.71 -4.80 6.15
N ALA A 74 12.24 -5.34 7.28
CA ALA A 74 11.84 -6.75 7.37
C ALA A 74 10.73 -7.08 6.36
N TYR A 75 9.68 -6.24 6.28
CA TYR A 75 8.60 -6.37 5.30
C TYR A 75 9.11 -6.46 3.85
N GLN A 76 10.08 -5.62 3.45
CA GLN A 76 10.65 -5.69 2.09
C GLN A 76 11.45 -6.99 1.86
N LEU A 77 12.17 -7.47 2.88
CA LEU A 77 12.90 -8.74 2.79
C LEU A 77 11.94 -9.94 2.71
N ASP A 78 10.84 -9.93 3.46
CA ASP A 78 9.76 -10.93 3.39
C ASP A 78 9.06 -10.90 2.01
N LEU A 79 8.78 -9.71 1.48
CA LEU A 79 8.19 -9.52 0.15
C LEU A 79 9.10 -10.07 -0.96
N MET A 80 10.40 -9.74 -0.94
CA MET A 80 11.36 -10.26 -1.92
C MET A 80 11.53 -11.79 -1.80
N ARG A 81 11.55 -12.35 -0.59
CA ARG A 81 11.56 -13.81 -0.36
C ARG A 81 10.30 -14.48 -0.93
N SER A 82 9.14 -13.87 -0.75
CA SER A 82 7.86 -14.38 -1.24
C SER A 82 7.78 -14.38 -2.77
N ILE A 83 8.26 -13.31 -3.41
CA ILE A 83 8.42 -13.24 -4.87
C ILE A 83 9.35 -14.34 -5.35
N GLN A 84 10.56 -14.45 -4.78
CA GLN A 84 11.53 -15.46 -5.19
C GLN A 84 10.99 -16.89 -5.04
N LEU A 85 10.26 -17.17 -3.96
CA LEU A 85 9.63 -18.47 -3.75
C LEU A 85 8.54 -18.74 -4.79
N SER A 86 7.68 -17.75 -5.09
CA SER A 86 6.62 -17.91 -6.11
C SER A 86 7.15 -18.15 -7.53
N ILE A 87 8.36 -17.66 -7.84
CA ILE A 87 9.04 -17.93 -9.12
C ILE A 87 9.60 -19.36 -9.12
N LYS A 88 10.22 -19.82 -8.01
CA LYS A 88 10.74 -21.20 -7.88
C LYS A 88 9.65 -22.28 -7.89
N GLU A 89 8.42 -21.90 -7.56
CA GLU A 89 7.25 -22.78 -7.48
C GLU A 89 6.27 -22.54 -8.66
N ASP A 90 6.74 -21.93 -9.76
CA ASP A 90 6.01 -21.67 -11.01
C ASP A 90 4.63 -21.01 -10.84
N ARG A 91 4.45 -20.23 -9.77
CA ARG A 91 3.18 -19.60 -9.36
C ARG A 91 3.26 -18.08 -9.24
N PHE A 92 4.22 -17.46 -9.91
CA PHE A 92 4.41 -16.00 -9.89
C PHE A 92 3.18 -15.21 -10.36
N PRO A 93 2.44 -15.57 -11.43
CA PRO A 93 1.22 -14.85 -11.82
C PRO A 93 0.15 -14.83 -10.71
N ALA A 94 -0.08 -15.98 -10.05
CA ALA A 94 -1.01 -16.08 -8.92
C ALA A 94 -0.54 -15.27 -7.70
N PHE A 95 0.78 -15.19 -7.46
CA PHE A 95 1.34 -14.30 -6.44
C PHE A 95 1.05 -12.82 -6.75
N VAL A 96 1.23 -12.39 -8.00
CA VAL A 96 0.96 -10.99 -8.42
C VAL A 96 -0.52 -10.65 -8.25
N GLN A 97 -1.43 -11.52 -8.71
CA GLN A 97 -2.88 -11.34 -8.53
C GLN A 97 -3.27 -11.23 -7.05
N LYS A 98 -2.70 -12.08 -6.18
CA LYS A 98 -2.91 -12.01 -4.73
C LYS A 98 -2.34 -10.74 -4.10
N PHE A 99 -1.16 -10.30 -4.53
CA PHE A 99 -0.51 -9.08 -4.03
C PHE A 99 -1.30 -7.80 -4.38
N PHE A 100 -1.93 -7.75 -5.56
CA PHE A 100 -2.77 -6.62 -5.96
C PHE A 100 -4.15 -6.65 -5.31
N SER A 101 -4.81 -7.80 -5.22
CA SER A 101 -6.14 -7.91 -4.56
C SER A 101 -6.11 -7.57 -3.06
N ILE A 102 -5.02 -7.87 -2.35
CA ILE A 102 -4.88 -7.49 -0.92
C ILE A 102 -4.71 -5.97 -0.74
N ARG A 103 -4.06 -5.27 -1.68
CA ARG A 103 -3.78 -3.83 -1.58
C ARG A 103 -4.84 -2.93 -2.20
N HIS A 104 -5.55 -3.44 -3.20
CA HIS A 104 -6.64 -2.77 -3.90
C HIS A 104 -7.90 -3.65 -3.79
N PRO A 105 -8.52 -3.74 -2.60
CA PRO A 105 -9.74 -4.52 -2.38
C PRO A 105 -10.96 -3.94 -3.15
N ASP A 106 -10.85 -2.70 -3.60
CA ASP A 106 -11.76 -2.02 -4.53
C ASP A 106 -11.64 -2.54 -5.98
N GLY A 107 -10.57 -3.27 -6.31
CA GLY A 107 -10.32 -3.78 -7.66
C GLY A 107 -9.92 -2.70 -8.67
N HIS A 108 -9.63 -1.48 -8.22
CA HIS A 108 -9.19 -0.38 -9.09
C HIS A 108 -7.66 -0.31 -9.12
N TYR A 109 -7.08 -0.89 -10.16
CA TYR A 109 -5.63 -0.85 -10.39
C TYR A 109 -5.25 0.32 -11.30
N PRO A 110 -4.11 0.99 -11.09
CA PRO A 110 -3.63 2.02 -12.01
C PRO A 110 -3.39 1.45 -13.42
N GLU A 111 -3.84 2.17 -14.45
CA GLU A 111 -3.80 1.73 -15.85
C GLU A 111 -2.40 1.24 -16.29
N TRP A 112 -1.33 1.95 -15.90
CA TRP A 112 0.05 1.57 -16.22
C TRP A 112 0.45 0.19 -15.67
N VAL A 113 -0.14 -0.25 -14.55
CA VAL A 113 0.09 -1.58 -13.96
C VAL A 113 -0.55 -2.65 -14.83
N ILE A 114 -1.81 -2.43 -15.24
CA ILE A 114 -2.56 -3.36 -16.08
C ILE A 114 -1.81 -3.55 -17.40
N GLN A 115 -1.45 -2.44 -18.07
CA GLN A 115 -0.70 -2.46 -19.32
C GLN A 115 0.68 -3.14 -19.18
N ALA A 116 1.42 -2.89 -18.09
CA ALA A 116 2.74 -3.50 -17.89
C ALA A 116 2.66 -5.02 -17.66
N LEU A 117 1.64 -5.49 -16.94
CA LEU A 117 1.45 -6.91 -16.65
C LEU A 117 0.86 -7.68 -17.85
N ASP A 118 -0.03 -7.06 -18.62
CA ASP A 118 -0.55 -7.62 -19.88
C ASP A 118 0.56 -7.94 -20.88
N LYS A 119 1.56 -7.05 -21.03
CA LYS A 119 2.74 -7.28 -21.90
C LYS A 119 3.59 -8.50 -21.51
N VAL A 120 3.42 -9.04 -20.31
CA VAL A 120 4.10 -10.26 -19.84
C VAL A 120 3.12 -11.42 -19.57
N ASN A 121 1.90 -11.34 -20.12
CA ASN A 121 0.84 -12.34 -20.00
C ASN A 121 0.34 -12.58 -18.55
N ILE A 122 0.35 -11.53 -17.72
CA ILE A 122 -0.21 -11.57 -16.36
C ILE A 122 -1.46 -10.68 -16.31
N THR A 123 -2.64 -11.29 -16.39
CA THR A 123 -3.91 -10.57 -16.28
C THR A 123 -4.29 -10.34 -14.81
N LEU A 124 -4.70 -9.12 -14.46
CA LEU A 124 -5.34 -8.81 -13.17
C LEU A 124 -6.86 -8.91 -13.32
N LEU A 125 -7.53 -9.48 -12.30
CA LEU A 125 -8.99 -9.54 -12.26
C LEU A 125 -9.54 -8.18 -11.81
N HIS A 126 -10.03 -7.38 -12.75
CA HIS A 126 -10.77 -6.15 -12.42
C HIS A 126 -12.26 -6.46 -12.22
N ASN A 127 -12.93 -5.75 -11.32
CA ASN A 127 -14.40 -5.81 -11.24
C ASN A 127 -14.99 -5.00 -12.41
N SER A 128 -15.45 -5.71 -13.45
CA SER A 128 -15.82 -5.14 -14.75
C SER A 128 -17.20 -4.46 -14.82
N ASP A 129 -17.92 -4.31 -13.71
CA ASP A 129 -19.37 -4.01 -13.70
C ASP A 129 -19.76 -2.63 -13.12
N SER A 130 -18.99 -1.56 -13.39
CA SER A 130 -19.37 -0.20 -12.96
C SER A 130 -18.89 0.98 -13.83
N GLN A 131 -18.25 0.76 -14.99
CA GLN A 131 -17.76 1.87 -15.85
C GLN A 131 -18.22 1.81 -17.32
N SER A 132 -19.34 1.14 -17.60
CA SER A 132 -20.00 1.09 -18.92
C SER A 132 -21.23 2.02 -19.01
N ASN A 133 -21.22 3.20 -18.37
CA ASN A 133 -22.29 4.19 -18.54
C ASN A 133 -21.87 5.66 -18.28
N LYS A 134 -20.79 6.12 -18.93
CA LYS A 134 -20.37 7.54 -18.90
C LYS A 134 -19.78 8.10 -20.20
N LEU A 135 -20.12 7.50 -21.34
CA LEU A 135 -20.27 8.24 -22.59
C LEU A 135 -21.75 8.62 -22.75
N ASP A 136 -22.04 9.57 -23.64
CA ASP A 136 -23.38 9.98 -24.10
C ASP A 136 -24.16 11.07 -23.32
N ILE A 137 -23.51 11.94 -22.52
CA ILE A 137 -24.09 13.28 -22.20
C ILE A 137 -23.06 14.41 -22.04
N ALA A 138 -22.40 14.82 -23.14
CA ALA A 138 -21.62 16.07 -23.20
C ALA A 138 -21.35 16.53 -24.65
N GLY A 139 -22.40 16.92 -25.39
CA GLY A 139 -22.27 17.55 -26.71
C GLY A 139 -23.46 18.47 -26.98
N SER A 140 -23.18 19.73 -27.38
CA SER A 140 -24.09 20.89 -27.42
C SER A 140 -24.67 21.30 -26.04
N ASP A 141 -24.93 22.55 -25.65
CA ASP A 141 -24.42 23.90 -25.99
C ASP A 141 -24.90 24.88 -24.86
N HIS A 142 -24.55 26.17 -24.71
CA HIS A 142 -23.88 27.13 -25.61
C HIS A 142 -23.08 28.23 -24.83
N ILE A 143 -22.63 29.24 -25.58
CA ILE A 143 -22.01 30.55 -25.24
C ILE A 143 -22.62 31.30 -24.03
N GLY A 144 -21.77 31.94 -23.20
CA GLY A 144 -22.16 33.00 -22.26
C GLY A 144 -20.97 33.65 -21.52
N GLN A 145 -20.76 34.96 -21.71
CA GLN A 145 -19.68 35.74 -21.05
C GLN A 145 -20.14 36.33 -19.69
N ASP A 146 -19.16 36.63 -18.83
CA ASP A 146 -19.03 37.81 -17.93
C ASP A 146 -18.62 37.48 -16.48
N GLY A 147 -17.98 38.45 -15.80
CA GLY A 147 -17.99 38.49 -14.32
C GLY A 147 -16.64 38.49 -13.58
N ILE A 148 -15.87 39.57 -13.79
CA ILE A 148 -14.73 40.05 -12.98
C ILE A 148 -14.87 39.88 -11.43
N LYS A 149 -13.76 39.45 -10.79
CA LYS A 149 -13.26 39.71 -9.42
C LYS A 149 -14.24 39.92 -8.25
N VAL A 150 -14.02 39.15 -7.17
CA VAL A 150 -13.52 39.67 -5.87
C VAL A 150 -12.35 38.79 -5.42
#